data_AF-A0A7J2V3M0-F1
#
_entry.id   AF-A0A7J2V3M0-F1
#
_cell.length_a   1.000
_cell.length_b   1.000
_cell.length_c   1.000
_cell.angle_alpha   90.00
_cell.angle_beta   90.00
_cell.angle_gamma   90.00
#
_symmetry.space_group_name_H-M   'P 1'
#
loop_
_entity.id
_entity.type
_entity.pdbx_description
1 polymer ?
#
loop_
_entity_poly.entity_id
_entity_poly.type
_entity_poly.pdbx_seq_one_letter_code
_entity_poly.pdbx_strand_id
1 'polypeptide(L)'
;MDLVSIVSIIAVFIFSSAGLGYLLWRRISALEGRLESMETRVGGLEASVGGISKDVYDLRSGVEDLRSGLDGFESRVNILESRLSNLGTIAKIHDSRIDGLVSEAKDLRSSVNSVGKKVEDLGHSLSSYYASLAELLASGGFIAMGGRDLTLGVVRKIIELSPDSFSTEEGWGRVRELLDREELSLEEALELRDLAKKVLEEHGDRIEAWKLHLYSSIAVGLARRKQIEREEEGDEKRKASRRGGARGRRSRAS
;
A
#
# COMPACT_ATOMS: atom_id res chain seq x y z
N MET A 1 77.24 -0.88 -123.67
CA MET A 1 77.34 -0.68 -122.22
C MET A 1 78.55 -1.45 -121.75
N ASP A 2 79.51 -0.77 -121.12
CA ASP A 2 80.69 -1.46 -120.60
C ASP A 2 80.33 -2.17 -119.30
N LEU A 3 81.01 -3.28 -119.00
CA LEU A 3 80.77 -4.11 -117.81
C LEU A 3 80.69 -3.29 -116.52
N VAL A 4 81.48 -2.22 -116.42
CA VAL A 4 81.53 -1.29 -115.29
C VAL A 4 80.20 -0.54 -115.07
N SER A 5 79.51 -0.14 -116.13
CA SER A 5 78.21 0.54 -116.04
C SER A 5 77.11 -0.40 -115.57
N ILE A 6 77.11 -1.64 -116.06
CA ILE A 6 76.15 -2.68 -115.65
C ILE A 6 76.34 -3.01 -114.17
N VAL A 7 77.60 -3.22 -113.74
CA VAL A 7 77.94 -3.49 -112.33
C VAL A 7 77.55 -2.31 -111.42
N SER A 8 77.74 -1.07 -111.87
CA SER A 8 77.35 0.12 -111.08
C SER A 8 75.83 0.24 -110.92
N ILE A 9 75.05 -0.01 -111.98
CA ILE A 9 73.58 0.02 -111.91
C ILE A 9 73.06 -1.09 -110.99
N ILE A 10 73.62 -2.29 -111.09
CA ILE A 10 73.29 -3.42 -110.22
C ILE A 10 73.64 -3.09 -108.76
N ALA A 11 74.80 -2.49 -108.49
CA ALA A 11 75.21 -2.09 -107.14
C ALA A 11 74.27 -1.04 -106.53
N VAL A 12 73.83 -0.04 -107.31
CA VAL A 12 72.85 0.98 -106.87
C VAL A 12 71.49 0.34 -106.58
N PHE A 13 71.04 -0.59 -107.43
CA PHE A 13 69.79 -1.31 -107.22
C PHE A 13 69.84 -2.21 -105.98
N ILE A 14 70.95 -2.91 -105.76
CA ILE A 14 71.20 -3.72 -104.54
C ILE A 14 71.23 -2.83 -103.30
N PHE A 15 71.96 -1.70 -103.32
CA PHE A 15 72.03 -0.79 -102.18
C PHE A 15 70.67 -0.15 -101.85
N SER A 16 69.91 0.23 -102.88
CA SER A 16 68.55 0.80 -102.74
C SER A 16 67.53 -0.22 -102.22
N SER A 17 67.54 -1.44 -102.77
CA SER A 17 66.67 -2.54 -102.31
C SER A 17 67.00 -3.00 -100.89
N ALA A 18 68.29 -3.07 -100.52
CA ALA A 18 68.72 -3.35 -99.16
C ALA A 18 68.31 -2.24 -98.17
N GLY A 19 68.41 -0.97 -98.58
CA GLY A 19 67.96 0.18 -97.78
C GLY A 19 66.45 0.19 -97.55
N LEU A 20 65.67 -0.10 -98.59
CA LEU A 20 64.21 -0.29 -98.50
C LEU A 20 63.86 -1.48 -97.60
N GLY A 21 64.56 -2.60 -97.75
CA GLY A 21 64.40 -3.78 -96.91
C GLY A 21 64.66 -3.49 -95.43
N TYR A 22 65.75 -2.77 -95.12
CA TYR A 22 66.06 -2.34 -93.77
C TYR A 22 65.00 -1.40 -93.17
N LEU A 23 64.50 -0.44 -93.96
CA LEU A 23 63.45 0.48 -93.51
C LEU A 23 62.13 -0.25 -93.23
N LEU A 24 61.74 -1.17 -94.11
CA LEU A 24 60.56 -2.02 -93.93
C LEU A 24 60.69 -2.89 -92.69
N TRP A 25 61.85 -3.55 -92.51
CA TRP A 25 62.14 -4.36 -91.34
C TRP A 25 61.98 -3.54 -90.04
N ARG A 26 62.60 -2.36 -89.97
CA ARG A 26 62.49 -1.48 -88.79
C ARG A 26 61.04 -1.06 -88.51
N ARG A 27 60.23 -0.78 -89.53
CA ARG A 27 58.80 -0.45 -89.36
C ARG A 27 58.00 -1.66 -88.88
N ILE A 28 58.27 -2.85 -89.42
CA ILE A 28 57.62 -4.10 -89.01
C ILE A 28 57.94 -4.39 -87.53
N SER A 29 59.22 -4.35 -87.13
CA SER A 29 59.60 -4.57 -85.73
C SER A 29 58.98 -3.55 -84.77
N ALA A 30 58.83 -2.29 -85.19
CA ALA A 30 58.14 -1.28 -84.39
C ALA A 30 56.63 -1.54 -84.26
N LEU A 31 55.99 -2.10 -85.30
CA LEU A 31 54.59 -2.51 -85.24
C LEU A 31 54.40 -3.74 -84.35
N GLU A 32 55.30 -4.72 -84.43
CA GLU A 32 55.31 -5.90 -83.56
C GLU A 32 55.37 -5.49 -82.08
N GLY A 33 56.31 -4.63 -81.69
CA GLY A 33 56.40 -4.18 -80.29
C GLY A 33 55.18 -3.37 -79.82
N ARG A 34 54.52 -2.62 -80.72
CA ARG A 34 53.25 -1.95 -80.40
C ARG A 34 52.10 -2.94 -80.24
N LEU A 35 52.09 -4.01 -81.04
CA LEU A 35 51.08 -5.06 -80.97
C LEU A 35 51.20 -5.84 -79.65
N GLU A 36 52.40 -6.26 -79.28
CA GLU A 36 52.67 -6.92 -77.98
C GLU A 36 52.25 -6.05 -76.78
N SER A 37 52.53 -4.74 -76.86
CA SER A 37 52.08 -3.79 -75.84
C SER A 37 50.55 -3.66 -75.78
N MET A 38 49.87 -3.65 -76.93
CA MET A 38 48.41 -3.65 -76.98
C MET A 38 47.83 -4.94 -76.41
N GLU A 39 48.38 -6.11 -76.75
CA GLU A 39 47.95 -7.40 -76.23
C GLU A 39 48.07 -7.46 -74.70
N THR A 40 49.20 -7.00 -74.16
CA THR A 40 49.41 -6.90 -72.70
C THR A 40 48.36 -6.01 -72.04
N ARG A 41 48.06 -4.85 -72.65
CA ARG A 41 47.04 -3.91 -72.14
C ARG A 41 45.65 -4.49 -72.20
N VAL A 42 45.31 -5.21 -73.27
CA VAL A 42 44.02 -5.89 -73.41
C VAL A 42 43.87 -6.97 -72.34
N GLY A 43 44.88 -7.81 -72.12
CA GLY A 43 44.85 -8.80 -71.03
C GLY A 43 44.68 -8.17 -69.64
N GLY A 44 45.31 -7.01 -69.40
CA GLY A 44 45.10 -6.25 -68.16
C GLY A 44 43.68 -5.70 -68.00
N LEU A 45 43.07 -5.25 -69.09
CA LEU A 45 41.66 -4.80 -69.10
C LEU A 45 40.71 -5.96 -68.86
N GLU A 46 40.93 -7.12 -69.49
CA GLU A 46 40.13 -8.32 -69.28
C GLU A 46 40.15 -8.78 -67.81
N ALA A 47 41.33 -8.79 -67.19
CA ALA A 47 41.47 -9.10 -65.77
C ALA A 47 40.72 -8.08 -64.89
N SER A 48 40.82 -6.78 -65.20
CA SER A 48 40.12 -5.71 -64.47
C SER A 48 38.60 -5.84 -64.60
N VAL A 49 38.10 -6.11 -65.80
CA VAL A 49 36.67 -6.34 -66.06
C VAL A 49 36.18 -7.58 -65.31
N GLY A 50 36.96 -8.66 -65.29
CA GLY A 50 36.65 -9.85 -64.49
C GLY A 50 36.53 -9.56 -62.99
N GLY A 51 37.43 -8.74 -62.45
CA GLY A 51 37.36 -8.27 -61.07
C GLY A 51 36.10 -7.46 -60.78
N ILE A 52 35.81 -6.46 -61.62
CA ILE A 52 34.60 -5.63 -61.48
C ILE A 52 33.33 -6.48 -61.55
N SER A 53 33.26 -7.46 -62.46
CA SER A 53 32.10 -8.36 -62.52
C SER A 53 31.90 -9.12 -61.22
N LYS A 54 32.98 -9.62 -60.60
CA LYS A 54 32.88 -10.29 -59.30
C LYS A 54 32.39 -9.35 -58.21
N ASP A 55 32.98 -8.16 -58.10
CA ASP A 55 32.58 -7.16 -57.11
C ASP A 55 31.10 -6.77 -57.26
N VAL A 56 30.60 -6.67 -58.49
CA VAL A 56 29.17 -6.40 -58.77
C VAL A 56 28.28 -7.55 -58.32
N TYR A 57 28.69 -8.81 -58.52
CA TYR A 57 27.93 -9.97 -58.02
C TYR A 57 27.89 -9.99 -56.48
N ASP A 58 29.02 -9.76 -55.82
CA ASP A 58 29.11 -9.77 -54.36
C ASP A 58 28.29 -8.61 -53.76
N LEU A 59 28.35 -7.41 -54.38
CA LEU A 59 27.53 -6.27 -53.97
C LEU A 59 26.04 -6.56 -54.12
N ARG A 60 25.62 -7.21 -55.21
CA ARG A 60 24.21 -7.59 -55.40
C ARG A 60 23.74 -8.55 -54.31
N SER A 61 24.55 -9.55 -53.97
CA SER A 61 24.24 -10.47 -52.87
C SER A 61 24.09 -9.73 -51.55
N GLY A 62 25.03 -8.82 -51.23
CA GLY A 62 24.96 -8.01 -50.01
C GLY A 62 23.72 -7.12 -49.94
N VAL A 63 23.25 -6.59 -51.08
CA VAL A 63 22.00 -5.82 -51.15
C VAL A 63 20.77 -6.71 -50.89
N GLU A 64 20.75 -7.94 -51.40
CA GLU A 64 19.67 -8.90 -51.16
C GLU A 64 19.61 -9.33 -49.67
N ASP A 65 20.76 -9.54 -49.04
CA ASP A 65 20.87 -9.83 -47.60
C ASP A 65 20.37 -8.65 -46.74
N LEU A 66 20.79 -7.42 -47.07
CA LEU A 66 20.34 -6.21 -46.38
C LEU A 66 18.83 -6.03 -46.49
N ARG A 67 18.25 -6.29 -47.66
CA ARG A 67 16.80 -6.23 -47.87
C ARG A 67 16.06 -7.23 -46.98
N SER A 68 16.55 -8.47 -46.94
CA SER A 68 15.98 -9.51 -46.09
C SER A 68 16.08 -9.16 -44.59
N GLY A 69 17.21 -8.57 -44.18
CA GLY A 69 17.39 -8.05 -42.83
C GLY A 69 16.43 -6.91 -42.48
N LEU A 70 16.17 -6.01 -43.43
CA LEU A 70 15.21 -4.91 -43.27
C LEU A 70 13.78 -5.43 -43.10
N ASP A 71 13.35 -6.37 -43.94
CA ASP A 71 12.02 -7.00 -43.86
C ASP A 71 11.81 -7.70 -42.50
N GLY A 72 12.85 -8.36 -41.99
CA GLY A 72 12.85 -8.98 -40.66
C GLY A 72 12.80 -7.96 -39.53
N PHE A 73 13.48 -6.83 -39.66
CA PHE A 73 13.43 -5.74 -38.70
C PHE A 73 12.04 -5.09 -38.65
N GLU A 74 11.45 -4.78 -39.81
CA GLU A 74 10.09 -4.23 -39.92
C GLU A 74 9.06 -5.14 -39.25
N SER A 75 9.15 -6.45 -39.50
CA SER A 75 8.27 -7.44 -38.85
C SER A 75 8.38 -7.42 -37.32
N ARG A 76 9.61 -7.28 -36.78
CA ARG A 76 9.84 -7.19 -35.33
C ARG A 76 9.28 -5.89 -34.75
N VAL A 77 9.40 -4.76 -35.46
CA VAL A 77 8.82 -3.48 -35.05
C VAL A 77 7.30 -3.59 -34.95
N ASN A 78 6.64 -4.12 -35.97
CA ASN A 78 5.18 -4.31 -35.98
C ASN A 78 4.68 -5.17 -34.79
N ILE A 79 5.43 -6.23 -34.44
CA ILE A 79 5.12 -7.06 -33.27
C ILE A 79 5.28 -6.26 -31.97
N LEU A 80 6.33 -5.45 -31.85
CA LEU A 80 6.57 -4.62 -30.66
C LEU A 80 5.48 -3.56 -30.48
N GLU A 81 5.06 -2.90 -31.55
CA GLU A 81 3.96 -1.92 -31.54
C GLU A 81 2.65 -2.58 -31.07
N SER A 82 2.34 -3.77 -31.58
CA SER A 82 1.17 -4.55 -31.16
C SER A 82 1.21 -4.90 -29.67
N ARG A 83 2.38 -5.34 -29.17
CA ARG A 83 2.58 -5.63 -27.74
C ARG A 83 2.45 -4.38 -26.88
N LEU A 84 2.98 -3.24 -27.32
CA LEU A 84 2.89 -1.97 -26.61
C LEU A 84 1.44 -1.49 -26.51
N SER A 85 0.67 -1.60 -27.59
CA SER A 85 -0.77 -1.31 -27.60
C SER A 85 -1.54 -2.17 -26.60
N ASN A 86 -1.25 -3.48 -26.57
CA ASN A 86 -1.86 -4.41 -25.62
C ASN A 86 -1.51 -4.05 -24.16
N LEU A 87 -0.24 -3.73 -23.89
CA LEU A 87 0.18 -3.28 -22.55
C LEU A 87 -0.53 -1.98 -22.14
N GLY A 88 -0.70 -1.03 -23.05
CA GLY A 88 -1.46 0.19 -22.81
C GLY A 88 -2.92 -0.08 -22.46
N THR A 89 -3.54 -1.08 -23.07
CA THR A 89 -4.92 -1.50 -22.76
C THR A 89 -5.01 -2.15 -21.37
N ILE A 90 -4.07 -3.05 -21.04
CA ILE A 90 -4.01 -3.70 -19.73
C ILE A 90 -3.81 -2.66 -18.61
N ALA A 91 -2.94 -1.67 -18.82
CA ALA A 91 -2.71 -0.59 -17.86
C ALA A 91 -4.02 0.17 -17.54
N LYS A 92 -4.78 0.58 -18.57
CA LYS A 92 -6.08 1.25 -18.38
C LYS A 92 -7.09 0.41 -17.61
N ILE A 93 -7.13 -0.90 -17.88
CA ILE A 93 -8.00 -1.83 -17.15
C ILE A 93 -7.58 -1.91 -15.68
N HIS A 94 -6.28 -1.99 -15.41
CA HIS A 94 -5.76 -2.02 -14.03
C HIS A 94 -6.05 -0.72 -13.28
N ASP A 95 -5.87 0.45 -13.91
CA ASP A 95 -6.21 1.75 -13.32
C ASP A 95 -7.69 1.80 -12.91
N SER A 96 -8.59 1.40 -13.81
CA SER A 96 -10.03 1.36 -13.54
C SER A 96 -10.38 0.41 -12.38
N ARG A 97 -9.69 -0.74 -12.28
CA ARG A 97 -9.88 -1.69 -11.17
C ARG A 97 -9.37 -1.13 -9.85
N ILE A 98 -8.26 -0.40 -9.86
CA ILE A 98 -7.71 0.25 -8.67
C ILE A 98 -8.68 1.33 -8.16
N ASP A 99 -9.23 2.16 -9.04
CA ASP A 99 -10.23 3.17 -8.69
C ASP A 99 -11.50 2.54 -8.06
N GLY A 100 -11.94 1.40 -8.60
CA GLY A 100 -13.03 0.61 -8.04
C GLY A 100 -12.72 0.11 -6.63
N LEU A 101 -11.56 -0.53 -6.43
CA LEU A 101 -11.14 -1.03 -5.12
C LEU A 101 -10.97 0.08 -4.07
N VAL A 102 -10.48 1.25 -4.48
CA VAL A 102 -10.36 2.42 -3.58
C VAL A 102 -11.74 2.90 -3.13
N SER A 103 -12.72 2.92 -4.04
CA SER A 103 -14.09 3.30 -3.73
C SER A 103 -14.75 2.30 -2.77
N GLU A 104 -14.63 1.00 -3.05
CA GLU A 104 -15.12 -0.07 -2.18
C GLU A 104 -14.50 -0.01 -0.77
N ALA A 105 -13.20 0.25 -0.67
CA ALA A 105 -12.52 0.39 0.62
C ALA A 105 -13.05 1.59 1.43
N LYS A 106 -13.39 2.70 0.77
CA LYS A 106 -13.98 3.89 1.41
C LYS A 106 -15.40 3.60 1.93
N ASP A 107 -16.20 2.88 1.16
CA ASP A 107 -17.55 2.50 1.54
C ASP A 107 -17.54 1.50 2.71
N LEU A 108 -16.61 0.53 2.67
CA LEU A 108 -16.41 -0.41 3.77
C LEU A 108 -15.97 0.30 5.04
N ARG A 109 -15.01 1.25 4.95
CA ARG A 109 -14.59 2.07 6.10
C ARG A 109 -15.75 2.85 6.70
N SER A 110 -16.61 3.42 5.86
CA SER A 110 -17.80 4.16 6.30
C SER A 110 -18.80 3.24 7.00
N SER A 111 -18.99 2.03 6.48
CA SER A 111 -19.85 1.00 7.06
C SER A 111 -19.32 0.53 8.42
N VAL A 112 -18.01 0.27 8.54
CA VAL A 112 -17.38 -0.10 9.81
C VAL A 112 -17.53 1.01 10.86
N ASN A 113 -17.31 2.27 10.48
CA ASN A 113 -17.52 3.40 11.40
C ASN A 113 -18.97 3.51 11.87
N SER A 114 -19.95 3.28 10.98
CA SER A 114 -21.36 3.27 11.33
C SER A 114 -21.72 2.14 12.30
N VAL A 115 -21.18 0.94 12.07
CA VAL A 115 -21.33 -0.20 12.98
C VAL A 115 -20.68 0.10 14.34
N GLY A 116 -19.47 0.67 14.34
CA GLY A 116 -18.77 1.08 15.57
C GLY A 116 -19.62 2.00 16.44
N LYS A 117 -20.18 3.07 15.84
CA LYS A 117 -21.10 3.99 16.56
C LYS A 117 -22.32 3.28 17.13
N LYS A 118 -22.96 2.40 16.34
CA LYS A 118 -24.11 1.64 16.84
C LYS A 118 -23.74 0.76 18.03
N VAL A 119 -22.58 0.11 17.99
CA VAL A 119 -22.09 -0.74 19.10
C VAL A 119 -21.82 0.10 20.36
N GLU A 120 -21.24 1.28 20.21
CA GLU A 120 -21.03 2.25 21.31
C GLU A 120 -22.37 2.71 21.92
N ASP A 121 -23.33 3.12 21.07
CA ASP A 121 -24.69 3.51 21.49
C ASP A 121 -25.42 2.37 22.24
N LEU A 122 -25.28 1.14 21.74
CA LEU A 122 -25.80 -0.08 22.38
C LEU A 122 -25.14 -0.31 23.74
N GLY A 123 -23.82 -0.11 23.84
CA GLY A 123 -23.07 -0.19 25.09
C GLY A 123 -23.58 0.80 26.14
N HIS A 124 -23.74 2.07 25.77
CA HIS A 124 -24.29 3.11 26.65
C HIS A 124 -25.73 2.81 27.08
N SER A 125 -26.57 2.38 26.14
CA SER A 125 -27.98 2.05 26.41
C SER A 125 -28.11 0.87 27.39
N LEU A 126 -27.34 -0.19 27.17
CA LEU A 126 -27.30 -1.34 28.06
C LEU A 126 -26.80 -0.93 29.45
N SER A 127 -25.76 -0.09 29.51
CA SER A 127 -25.22 0.43 30.76
C SER A 127 -26.22 1.18 31.62
N SER A 128 -26.91 2.13 31.00
CA SER A 128 -27.97 2.89 31.64
C SER A 128 -29.11 1.99 32.14
N TYR A 129 -29.52 1.02 31.33
CA TYR A 129 -30.62 0.12 31.67
C TYR A 129 -30.30 -0.78 32.86
N TYR A 130 -29.16 -1.48 32.87
CA TYR A 130 -28.86 -2.36 34.00
C TYR A 130 -28.56 -1.57 35.27
N ALA A 131 -27.93 -0.39 35.18
CA ALA A 131 -27.66 0.44 36.35
C ALA A 131 -28.97 0.86 37.03
N SER A 132 -29.94 1.30 36.23
CA SER A 132 -31.29 1.63 36.70
C SER A 132 -31.99 0.44 37.36
N LEU A 133 -31.90 -0.75 36.75
CA LEU A 133 -32.45 -1.98 37.33
C LEU A 133 -31.76 -2.39 38.63
N ALA A 134 -30.43 -2.31 38.68
CA ALA A 134 -29.64 -2.67 39.85
C ALA A 134 -29.93 -1.73 41.02
N GLU A 135 -29.97 -0.42 40.77
CA GLU A 135 -30.36 0.59 41.75
C GLU A 135 -31.79 0.31 42.26
N LEU A 136 -32.74 0.01 41.37
CA LEU A 136 -34.13 -0.30 41.74
C LEU A 136 -34.21 -1.56 42.62
N LEU A 137 -33.61 -2.66 42.21
CA LEU A 137 -33.68 -3.94 42.94
C LEU A 137 -32.97 -3.86 44.29
N ALA A 138 -31.83 -3.17 44.37
CA ALA A 138 -31.12 -2.95 45.63
C ALA A 138 -31.93 -2.04 46.57
N SER A 139 -32.50 -0.94 46.05
CA SER A 139 -33.31 -0.03 46.87
C SER A 139 -34.61 -0.69 47.37
N GLY A 140 -35.21 -1.58 46.58
CA GLY A 140 -36.36 -2.39 46.96
C GLY A 140 -36.02 -3.60 47.85
N GLY A 141 -34.74 -3.86 48.12
CA GLY A 141 -34.30 -4.93 49.01
C GLY A 141 -34.26 -6.34 48.40
N PHE A 142 -34.34 -6.47 47.08
CA PHE A 142 -34.28 -7.75 46.37
C PHE A 142 -32.85 -8.25 46.16
N ILE A 143 -31.85 -7.37 46.24
CA ILE A 143 -30.43 -7.69 46.05
C ILE A 143 -29.60 -7.04 47.16
N ALA A 144 -28.59 -7.76 47.65
CA ALA A 144 -27.58 -7.26 48.58
C ALA A 144 -26.18 -7.34 47.96
N MET A 145 -25.24 -6.56 48.48
CA MET A 145 -23.85 -6.62 48.04
C MET A 145 -23.17 -7.90 48.57
N GLY A 146 -22.51 -8.65 47.68
CA GLY A 146 -21.58 -9.72 48.05
C GLY A 146 -20.22 -9.17 48.53
N GLY A 147 -19.40 -10.01 49.16
CA GLY A 147 -18.18 -9.60 49.88
C GLY A 147 -17.19 -8.70 49.12
N ARG A 148 -16.60 -7.74 49.84
CA ARG A 148 -15.64 -6.70 49.38
C ARG A 148 -14.45 -7.22 48.57
N ASP A 149 -14.02 -8.47 48.80
CA ASP A 149 -12.91 -9.06 48.05
C ASP A 149 -13.19 -9.20 46.54
N LEU A 150 -14.47 -9.38 46.17
CA LEU A 150 -14.87 -9.51 44.77
C LEU A 150 -14.73 -8.18 44.00
N THR A 151 -15.02 -7.04 44.63
CA THR A 151 -14.91 -5.72 43.99
C THR A 151 -13.45 -5.28 43.85
N LEU A 152 -12.64 -5.50 44.88
CA LEU A 152 -11.19 -5.20 44.84
C LEU A 152 -10.44 -6.10 43.85
N GLY A 153 -10.85 -7.37 43.70
CA GLY A 153 -10.32 -8.27 42.68
C GLY A 153 -10.58 -7.77 41.25
N VAL A 154 -11.78 -7.23 41.00
CA VAL A 154 -12.13 -6.60 39.72
C VAL A 154 -11.26 -5.38 39.45
N VAL A 155 -11.15 -4.46 40.42
CA VAL A 155 -10.33 -3.24 40.27
C VAL A 155 -8.86 -3.57 40.02
N ARG A 156 -8.29 -4.52 40.77
CA ARG A 156 -6.89 -4.95 40.60
C ARG A 156 -6.64 -5.46 39.18
N LYS A 157 -7.54 -6.29 38.65
CA LYS A 157 -7.40 -6.87 37.32
C LYS A 157 -7.49 -5.83 36.20
N ILE A 158 -8.31 -4.79 36.35
CA ILE A 158 -8.35 -3.68 35.37
C ILE A 158 -7.02 -2.92 35.38
N ILE A 159 -6.51 -2.59 36.58
CA ILE A 159 -5.24 -1.86 36.75
C ILE A 159 -4.05 -2.66 36.19
N GLU A 160 -3.98 -3.97 36.47
CA GLU A 160 -2.91 -4.85 36.00
C GLU A 160 -2.87 -4.96 34.46
N LEU A 161 -4.04 -4.97 33.81
CA LEU A 161 -4.15 -5.16 32.36
C LEU A 161 -4.09 -3.86 31.57
N SER A 162 -4.28 -2.71 32.22
CA SER A 162 -4.19 -1.40 31.58
C SER A 162 -3.68 -0.34 32.58
N PRO A 163 -2.39 -0.40 32.94
CA PRO A 163 -1.80 0.52 33.91
C PRO A 163 -1.83 1.99 33.45
N ASP A 164 -1.91 2.22 32.14
CA ASP A 164 -1.70 3.54 31.53
C ASP A 164 -2.99 4.32 31.20
N SER A 165 -4.19 3.81 31.56
CA SER A 165 -5.46 4.48 31.24
C SER A 165 -6.51 4.40 32.36
N PHE A 166 -6.67 5.52 33.08
CA PHE A 166 -7.83 6.08 33.81
C PHE A 166 -7.36 7.48 34.25
N SER A 167 -7.27 8.37 33.27
CA SER A 167 -6.15 9.31 33.08
C SER A 167 -5.64 10.05 34.35
N THR A 168 -4.40 9.71 34.75
CA THR A 168 -3.54 10.24 35.87
C THR A 168 -3.91 9.78 37.30
N GLU A 169 -3.24 8.72 37.81
CA GLU A 169 -3.16 8.12 39.18
C GLU A 169 -4.23 8.35 40.30
N GLU A 170 -4.92 9.48 40.40
CA GLU A 170 -5.85 9.81 41.49
C GLU A 170 -7.17 9.05 41.43
N GLY A 171 -7.67 8.74 40.23
CA GLY A 171 -8.97 8.11 40.03
C GLY A 171 -9.08 6.70 40.61
N TRP A 172 -8.07 5.85 40.37
CA TRP A 172 -8.03 4.50 40.95
C TRP A 172 -7.81 4.51 42.46
N GLY A 173 -7.05 5.50 42.97
CA GLY A 173 -6.89 5.73 44.40
C GLY A 173 -8.24 5.98 45.07
N ARG A 174 -9.06 6.87 44.48
CA ARG A 174 -10.39 7.17 44.99
C ARG A 174 -11.36 6.00 44.88
N VAL A 175 -11.37 5.28 43.76
CA VAL A 175 -12.18 4.05 43.60
C VAL A 175 -11.83 3.03 44.69
N ARG A 176 -10.53 2.81 44.95
CA ARG A 176 -10.08 1.87 45.99
C ARG A 176 -10.50 2.33 47.38
N GLU A 177 -10.30 3.61 47.70
CA GLU A 177 -10.71 4.18 48.98
C GLU A 177 -12.21 3.99 49.24
N LEU A 178 -13.06 4.27 48.24
CA LEU A 178 -14.50 4.10 48.35
C LEU A 178 -14.89 2.62 48.50
N LEU A 179 -14.20 1.71 47.83
CA LEU A 179 -14.44 0.26 47.96
C LEU A 179 -13.98 -0.33 49.29
N ASP A 180 -12.98 0.27 49.95
CA ASP A 180 -12.48 -0.19 51.24
C ASP A 180 -13.44 0.17 52.41
N ARG A 181 -14.34 1.13 52.22
CA ARG A 181 -15.32 1.55 53.24
C ARG A 181 -16.33 0.45 53.53
N GLU A 182 -16.64 0.27 54.82
CA GLU A 182 -17.65 -0.70 55.25
C GLU A 182 -19.07 -0.26 54.89
N GLU A 183 -19.32 1.05 54.95
CA GLU A 183 -20.59 1.64 54.60
C GLU A 183 -20.35 2.91 53.79
N LEU A 184 -21.06 3.05 52.67
CA LEU A 184 -21.02 4.24 51.83
C LEU A 184 -22.20 5.15 52.15
N SER A 185 -21.94 6.46 52.23
CA SER A 185 -23.02 7.45 52.16
C SER A 185 -23.66 7.45 50.77
N LEU A 186 -24.85 8.06 50.61
CA LEU A 186 -25.46 8.19 49.27
C LEU A 186 -24.56 8.97 48.31
N GLU A 187 -23.93 10.03 48.79
CA GLU A 187 -23.00 10.85 48.00
C GLU A 187 -21.78 10.04 47.56
N GLU A 188 -21.19 9.26 48.46
CA GLU A 188 -20.02 8.42 48.18
C GLU A 188 -20.36 7.26 47.21
N ALA A 189 -21.55 6.69 47.34
CA ALA A 189 -22.02 5.67 46.41
C ALA A 189 -22.25 6.23 45.00
N LEU A 190 -22.80 7.44 44.89
CA LEU A 190 -22.97 8.13 43.61
C LEU A 190 -21.63 8.49 42.99
N GLU A 191 -20.68 8.97 43.80
CA GLU A 191 -19.31 9.25 43.36
C GLU A 191 -18.63 7.98 42.81
N LEU A 192 -18.72 6.86 43.55
CA LEU A 192 -18.18 5.57 43.09
C LEU A 192 -18.81 5.14 41.77
N ARG A 193 -20.11 5.33 41.59
CA ARG A 193 -20.81 4.99 40.34
C ARG A 193 -20.38 5.87 39.18
N ASP A 194 -20.21 7.17 39.40
CA ASP A 194 -19.77 8.09 38.35
C ASP A 194 -18.31 7.80 37.94
N LEU A 195 -17.44 7.44 38.89
CA LEU A 195 -16.10 6.93 38.61
C LEU A 195 -16.15 5.62 37.81
N ALA A 196 -16.97 4.67 38.24
CA ALA A 196 -17.15 3.39 37.54
C ALA A 196 -17.70 3.56 36.12
N LYS A 197 -18.55 4.57 35.89
CA LYS A 197 -19.05 4.91 34.56
C LYS A 197 -17.93 5.41 33.65
N LYS A 198 -17.03 6.26 34.15
CA LYS A 198 -15.84 6.68 33.40
C LYS A 198 -14.94 5.48 33.07
N VAL A 199 -14.76 4.55 34.02
CA VAL A 199 -13.99 3.32 33.78
C VAL A 199 -14.65 2.52 32.65
N LEU A 200 -15.98 2.47 32.62
CA LEU A 200 -16.74 1.78 31.57
C LEU A 200 -16.64 2.47 30.21
N GLU A 201 -16.57 3.81 30.17
CA GLU A 201 -16.38 4.57 28.93
C GLU A 201 -14.99 4.33 28.33
N GLU A 202 -13.95 4.21 29.17
CA GLU A 202 -12.59 3.95 28.71
C GLU A 202 -12.28 2.46 28.47
N HIS A 203 -12.84 1.56 29.29
CA HIS A 203 -12.55 0.12 29.32
C HIS A 203 -13.79 -0.75 29.10
N GLY A 204 -14.76 -0.25 28.33
CA GLY A 204 -16.02 -0.93 28.06
C GLY A 204 -15.89 -2.25 27.29
N ASP A 205 -14.72 -2.54 26.75
CA ASP A 205 -14.37 -3.83 26.16
C ASP A 205 -14.04 -4.92 27.22
N ARG A 206 -13.80 -4.52 28.47
CA ARG A 206 -13.47 -5.41 29.58
C ARG A 206 -14.67 -5.65 30.48
N ILE A 207 -15.00 -6.92 30.69
CA ILE A 207 -16.13 -7.31 31.56
C ILE A 207 -15.96 -6.79 33.00
N GLU A 208 -14.73 -6.59 33.45
CA GLU A 208 -14.41 -6.02 34.76
C GLU A 208 -14.95 -4.60 34.93
N ALA A 209 -14.90 -3.75 33.91
CA ALA A 209 -15.45 -2.39 33.97
C ALA A 209 -16.99 -2.41 34.14
N TRP A 210 -17.66 -3.31 33.43
CA TRP A 210 -19.11 -3.56 33.57
C TRP A 210 -19.46 -4.06 34.98
N LYS A 211 -18.64 -4.96 35.54
CA LYS A 211 -18.82 -5.44 36.91
C LYS A 211 -18.69 -4.29 37.90
N LEU A 212 -17.66 -3.45 37.79
CA LEU A 212 -17.45 -2.32 38.70
C LEU A 212 -18.66 -1.36 38.66
N HIS A 213 -19.16 -1.01 37.48
CA HIS A 213 -20.33 -0.14 37.33
C HIS A 213 -21.63 -0.79 37.87
N LEU A 214 -21.78 -2.11 37.71
CA LEU A 214 -22.88 -2.85 38.34
C LEU A 214 -22.80 -2.80 39.87
N TYR A 215 -21.63 -3.08 40.45
CA TYR A 215 -21.41 -3.03 41.89
C TYR A 215 -21.70 -1.65 42.47
N SER A 216 -21.19 -0.60 41.84
CA SER A 216 -21.43 0.78 42.28
C SER A 216 -22.90 1.17 42.20
N SER A 217 -23.62 0.71 41.17
CA SER A 217 -25.07 0.93 41.03
C SER A 217 -25.86 0.24 42.16
N ILE A 218 -25.47 -0.98 42.54
CA ILE A 218 -26.06 -1.67 43.71
C ILE A 218 -25.78 -0.87 44.99
N ALA A 219 -24.55 -0.36 45.16
CA ALA A 219 -24.18 0.46 46.31
C ALA A 219 -25.05 1.72 46.44
N VAL A 220 -25.35 2.39 45.33
CA VAL A 220 -26.28 3.54 45.30
C VAL A 220 -27.67 3.12 45.78
N GLY A 221 -28.22 2.02 45.26
CA GLY A 221 -29.53 1.52 45.68
C GLY A 221 -29.60 1.19 47.18
N LEU A 222 -28.56 0.55 47.73
CA LEU A 222 -28.47 0.24 49.15
C LEU A 222 -28.32 1.51 50.02
N ALA A 223 -27.51 2.48 49.61
CA ALA A 223 -27.33 3.74 50.32
C ALA A 223 -28.63 4.56 50.36
N ARG A 224 -29.39 4.62 49.25
CA ARG A 224 -30.72 5.26 49.18
C ARG A 224 -31.69 4.61 50.16
N ARG A 225 -31.77 3.28 50.15
CA ARG A 225 -32.66 2.54 51.06
C ARG A 225 -32.35 2.86 52.52
N LYS A 226 -31.07 2.81 52.88
CA LYS A 226 -30.61 3.11 54.24
C LYS A 226 -30.95 4.52 54.68
N GLN A 227 -30.87 5.49 53.76
CA GLN A 227 -31.27 6.87 54.04
C GLN A 227 -32.77 6.97 54.33
N ILE A 228 -33.61 6.31 53.53
CA ILE A 228 -35.07 6.25 53.74
C ILE A 228 -35.38 5.61 55.11
N GLU A 229 -34.79 4.47 55.43
CA GLU A 229 -34.99 3.78 56.71
C GLU A 229 -34.60 4.69 57.91
N ARG A 230 -33.48 5.43 57.81
CA ARG A 230 -33.05 6.39 58.84
C ARG A 230 -34.01 7.57 58.99
N GLU A 231 -34.58 8.06 57.90
CA GLU A 231 -35.59 9.13 57.90
C GLU A 231 -36.88 8.66 58.57
N GLU A 232 -37.36 7.46 58.24
CA GLU A 232 -38.53 6.83 58.85
C GLU A 232 -38.35 6.63 60.36
N GLU A 233 -37.21 6.06 60.79
CA GLU A 233 -36.89 5.89 62.22
C GLU A 233 -36.81 7.23 62.96
N GLY A 234 -36.25 8.26 62.33
CA GLY A 234 -36.13 9.60 62.89
C GLY A 234 -37.50 10.25 63.11
N ASP A 235 -38.40 10.09 62.15
CA ASP A 235 -39.78 10.58 62.23
C ASP A 235 -40.61 9.81 63.26
N GLU A 236 -40.41 8.50 63.39
CA GLU A 236 -41.02 7.72 64.47
C GLU A 236 -40.53 8.17 65.85
N LYS A 237 -39.22 8.38 66.03
CA LYS A 237 -38.64 8.89 67.29
C LYS A 237 -39.16 10.29 67.62
N ARG A 238 -39.31 11.18 66.64
CA ARG A 238 -39.91 12.52 66.79
C ARG A 238 -41.40 12.44 67.17
N LYS A 239 -42.17 11.55 66.54
CA LYS A 239 -43.58 11.31 66.89
C LYS A 239 -43.72 10.73 68.31
N ALA A 240 -42.84 9.81 68.71
CA ALA A 240 -42.82 9.23 70.05
C ALA A 240 -42.48 10.26 71.15
N SER A 241 -41.47 11.12 70.92
CA SER A 241 -41.09 12.21 71.83
C SER A 241 -42.23 13.24 72.03
N ARG A 242 -42.93 13.62 70.95
CA ARG A 242 -44.11 14.49 71.02
C ARG A 242 -45.26 13.88 71.82
N ARG A 243 -45.51 12.57 71.70
CA ARG A 243 -46.52 11.84 72.49
C ARG A 243 -46.14 11.73 73.97
N GLY A 244 -44.85 11.55 74.30
CA GLY A 244 -44.34 11.54 75.68
C GLY A 244 -44.42 12.89 76.38
N GLY A 245 -44.05 13.98 75.68
CA GLY A 245 -44.11 15.35 76.23
C GLY A 245 -45.54 15.85 76.52
N ALA A 246 -46.53 15.43 75.72
CA ALA A 246 -47.94 15.74 75.95
C ALA A 246 -48.52 15.03 77.20
N ARG A 247 -48.05 13.81 77.51
CA ARG A 247 -48.40 13.09 78.75
C ARG A 247 -47.77 13.71 79.99
N GLY A 248 -46.51 14.15 79.90
CA GLY A 248 -45.82 14.81 81.02
C GLY A 248 -46.43 16.16 81.43
N ARG A 249 -46.89 16.97 80.47
CA ARG A 249 -47.54 18.27 80.75
C ARG A 249 -48.92 18.14 81.39
N ARG A 250 -49.69 17.08 81.11
CA ARG A 250 -50.98 16.82 81.80
C ARG A 250 -50.80 16.38 83.26
N SER A 251 -49.67 15.76 83.62
CA SER A 251 -49.41 15.33 85.01
C SER A 251 -48.93 16.44 85.96
N ARG A 252 -48.47 17.58 85.43
CA ARG A 252 -48.00 18.75 86.22
C ARG A 252 -49.04 19.85 86.37
N ALA A 253 -50.24 19.67 85.79
CA ALA A 253 -51.35 20.62 85.84
C ALA A 253 -52.53 20.09 86.68
N SER A 254 -52.29 19.10 87.55
CA SER A 254 -53.23 18.59 88.56
C SER A 254 -52.66 18.82 89.95
#